data_AF-A0A143Q9K7-F1
#
_entry.id   AF-A0A143Q9K7-F1
#
_cell.length_a   1.000
_cell.length_b   1.000
_cell.length_c   1.000
_cell.angle_alpha   90.00
_cell.angle_beta   90.00
_cell.angle_gamma   90.00
#
_symmetry.space_group_name_H-M   'P 1'
#
loop_
_entity.id
_entity.type
_entity.pdbx_description
1 polymer ?
#
loop_
_entity_poly.entity_id
_entity_poly.type
_entity_poly.pdbx_seq_one_letter_code
_entity_poly.pdbx_strand_id
1 'polypeptide(L)'
;MRSDREEVPAPFTKEDADRAEIAEARLRTSRSAVACQVYWPSWFNVCGEIRDKYNSLGGPGSFLSYPSSGNIVNPGNTGERVTFLNGPIYWSAAGGAHPVVNSFLNRWGIHGYEGGWLGYPTTDEIVLPDGGRRQEFQQGAIYVSFQNAIGSAIQNGPLRDKYNSVGGLTPGSSFLGYLTEDHKRTLPDGQGQMARFQNGVIYWHPTHGAHWVNGRTLTIWSQAGYEGGEYGSSFRHRSTHWGIGVRRAIFYYRIDLYFTGSIFPGTCHTRLEFSGPDI
;
A
#
# COMPACT_ATOMS: atom_id res chain seq x y z
N MET A 1 -46.54 -3.77 -6.72
CA MET A 1 -45.11 -3.50 -6.58
C MET A 1 -44.35 -4.52 -7.44
N ARG A 2 -43.11 -4.26 -7.88
CA ARG A 2 -42.26 -5.23 -8.59
C ARG A 2 -42.08 -6.49 -7.74
N SER A 3 -41.92 -6.33 -6.43
CA SER A 3 -41.91 -7.39 -5.40
C SER A 3 -43.13 -8.32 -5.39
N ASP A 4 -44.27 -7.93 -5.97
CA ASP A 4 -45.47 -8.78 -6.09
C ASP A 4 -45.44 -9.70 -7.33
N ARG A 5 -44.53 -9.43 -8.27
CA ARG A 5 -44.46 -10.10 -9.59
C ARG A 5 -43.15 -10.82 -9.83
N GLU A 6 -42.09 -10.39 -9.15
CA GLU A 6 -40.73 -10.91 -9.30
C GLU A 6 -40.25 -11.51 -7.97
N GLU A 7 -39.43 -12.56 -8.05
CA GLU A 7 -38.82 -13.16 -6.88
C GLU A 7 -37.77 -12.21 -6.27
N VAL A 8 -37.85 -11.99 -4.96
CA VAL A 8 -36.90 -11.13 -4.25
C VAL A 8 -35.65 -11.94 -3.91
N PRO A 9 -34.45 -11.54 -4.36
CA PRO A 9 -33.24 -12.29 -4.09
C PRO A 9 -32.85 -12.17 -2.62
N ALA A 10 -32.41 -13.28 -2.02
CA ALA A 10 -31.78 -13.26 -0.70
C ALA A 10 -30.54 -12.34 -0.70
N PRO A 11 -30.22 -11.65 0.42
CA PRO A 11 -30.84 -11.76 1.74
C PRO A 11 -32.06 -10.85 1.96
N PHE A 12 -32.62 -10.24 0.91
CA PHE A 12 -33.67 -9.25 1.04
C PHE A 12 -35.05 -9.86 1.24
N THR A 13 -35.87 -9.19 2.05
CA THR A 13 -37.27 -9.54 2.29
C THR A 13 -38.19 -8.82 1.31
N LYS A 14 -39.45 -9.23 1.23
CA LYS A 14 -40.44 -8.54 0.42
C LYS A 14 -40.64 -7.09 0.88
N GLU A 15 -40.63 -6.88 2.19
CA GLU A 15 -40.77 -5.56 2.82
C GLU A 15 -39.60 -4.63 2.42
N ASP A 16 -38.42 -5.18 2.21
CA ASP A 16 -37.24 -4.45 1.75
C ASP A 16 -37.41 -3.95 0.33
N ALA A 17 -37.87 -4.84 -0.55
CA ALA A 17 -38.18 -4.54 -1.94
C ALA A 17 -39.31 -3.50 -2.07
N ASP A 18 -40.36 -3.61 -1.26
CA ASP A 18 -41.45 -2.64 -1.20
C ASP A 18 -40.95 -1.25 -0.79
N ARG A 19 -40.06 -1.19 0.22
CA ARG A 19 -39.41 0.06 0.62
C ARG A 19 -38.55 0.65 -0.48
N ALA A 20 -37.84 -0.19 -1.24
CA ALA A 20 -37.02 0.28 -2.36
C ALA A 20 -37.90 0.93 -3.44
N GLU A 21 -39.05 0.36 -3.76
CA GLU A 21 -39.97 0.93 -4.76
C GLU A 21 -40.57 2.27 -4.30
N ILE A 22 -40.93 2.38 -3.02
CA ILE A 22 -41.39 3.64 -2.44
C ILE A 22 -40.26 4.70 -2.49
N ALA A 23 -39.02 4.30 -2.19
CA ALA A 23 -37.86 5.18 -2.26
C ALA A 23 -37.59 5.65 -3.71
N GLU A 24 -37.66 4.74 -4.69
CA GLU A 24 -37.55 5.07 -6.12
C GLU A 24 -38.62 6.07 -6.56
N ALA A 25 -39.88 5.85 -6.16
CA ALA A 25 -40.98 6.76 -6.48
C ALA A 25 -40.74 8.16 -5.88
N ARG A 26 -40.28 8.24 -4.64
CA ARG A 26 -39.92 9.51 -3.98
C ARG A 26 -38.80 10.23 -4.75
N LEU A 27 -37.75 9.51 -5.16
CA LEU A 27 -36.65 10.09 -5.93
C LEU A 27 -37.11 10.66 -7.28
N ARG A 28 -38.01 9.97 -7.99
CA ARG A 28 -38.56 10.46 -9.28
C ARG A 28 -39.31 11.79 -9.13
N THR A 29 -39.94 12.01 -7.98
CA THR A 29 -40.64 13.27 -7.68
C THR A 29 -39.74 14.33 -7.02
N SER A 30 -38.53 13.96 -6.60
CA SER A 30 -37.59 14.84 -5.93
C SER A 30 -36.94 15.83 -6.90
N ARG A 31 -36.70 17.06 -6.43
CA ARG A 31 -35.91 18.09 -7.14
C ARG A 31 -34.53 18.28 -6.51
N SER A 32 -33.95 17.22 -5.93
CA SER A 32 -32.61 17.26 -5.33
C SER A 32 -31.56 17.69 -6.37
N ALA A 33 -30.68 18.62 -5.99
CA ALA A 33 -29.53 19.01 -6.80
C ALA A 33 -28.47 17.90 -6.85
N VAL A 34 -28.36 17.09 -5.77
CA VAL A 34 -27.48 15.91 -5.74
C VAL A 34 -28.22 14.73 -6.34
N ALA A 35 -27.61 14.13 -7.35
CA ALA A 35 -28.20 13.02 -8.07
C ALA A 35 -28.08 11.73 -7.25
N CYS A 36 -29.22 11.11 -6.95
CA CYS A 36 -29.34 9.90 -6.14
C CYS A 36 -30.01 8.78 -6.92
N GLN A 37 -29.74 7.53 -6.52
CA GLN A 37 -30.36 6.34 -7.09
C GLN A 37 -30.60 5.30 -6.00
N VAL A 38 -31.72 4.57 -6.12
CA VAL A 38 -32.03 3.37 -5.33
C VAL A 38 -31.69 2.15 -6.17
N TYR A 39 -31.26 1.08 -5.51
CA TYR A 39 -30.84 -0.16 -6.16
C TYR A 39 -31.67 -1.32 -5.62
N TRP A 40 -32.84 -1.52 -6.23
CA TRP A 40 -33.74 -2.62 -5.89
C TRP A 40 -32.99 -3.96 -5.82
N PRO A 41 -33.22 -4.81 -4.79
CA PRO A 41 -34.23 -4.66 -3.73
C PRO A 41 -33.74 -3.90 -2.49
N SER A 42 -32.53 -3.33 -2.51
CA SER A 42 -32.07 -2.48 -1.42
C SER A 42 -32.74 -1.10 -1.47
N TRP A 43 -33.27 -0.64 -0.34
CA TRP A 43 -33.99 0.63 -0.25
C TRP A 43 -33.10 1.84 0.01
N PHE A 44 -31.78 1.66 0.10
CA PHE A 44 -30.87 2.75 0.39
C PHE A 44 -30.64 3.65 -0.84
N ASN A 45 -30.65 4.96 -0.60
CA ASN A 45 -30.27 5.96 -1.60
C ASN A 45 -28.75 6.10 -1.61
N VAL A 46 -28.13 5.88 -2.76
CA VAL A 46 -26.71 6.21 -3.00
C VAL A 46 -26.67 7.45 -3.87
N CYS A 47 -25.92 8.46 -3.43
CA CYS A 47 -25.90 9.78 -4.05
C CYS A 47 -24.49 10.22 -4.47
N GLY A 48 -24.43 11.18 -5.39
CA GLY A 48 -23.20 11.89 -5.77
C GLY A 48 -22.14 10.99 -6.41
N GLU A 49 -20.87 11.32 -6.19
CA GLU A 49 -19.75 10.59 -6.80
C GLU A 49 -19.65 9.13 -6.35
N ILE A 50 -20.10 8.80 -5.13
CA ILE A 50 -20.16 7.41 -4.68
C ILE A 50 -21.11 6.59 -5.57
N ARG A 51 -22.27 7.16 -5.92
CA ARG A 51 -23.22 6.55 -6.84
C ARG A 51 -22.59 6.36 -8.22
N ASP A 52 -21.93 7.40 -8.73
CA ASP A 52 -21.32 7.37 -10.06
C ASP A 52 -20.22 6.32 -10.12
N LYS A 53 -19.40 6.24 -9.07
CA LYS A 53 -18.40 5.19 -8.91
C LYS A 53 -19.02 3.81 -8.88
N TYR A 54 -20.01 3.59 -8.02
CA TYR A 54 -20.69 2.30 -7.91
C TYR A 54 -21.31 1.86 -9.24
N ASN A 55 -21.94 2.77 -9.97
CA ASN A 55 -22.45 2.52 -11.32
C ASN A 55 -21.34 2.15 -12.31
N SER A 56 -20.18 2.84 -12.27
CA SER A 56 -19.03 2.52 -13.14
C SER A 56 -18.46 1.12 -12.91
N LEU A 57 -18.64 0.57 -11.70
CA LEU A 57 -18.21 -0.79 -11.34
C LEU A 57 -19.23 -1.87 -11.75
N GLY A 58 -20.40 -1.47 -12.27
CA GLY A 58 -21.50 -2.38 -12.62
C GLY A 58 -22.63 -2.45 -11.58
N GLY A 59 -22.65 -1.56 -10.59
CA GLY A 59 -23.72 -1.46 -9.60
C GLY A 59 -23.92 -2.80 -8.84
N PRO A 60 -25.16 -3.30 -8.69
CA PRO A 60 -25.43 -4.56 -7.98
C PRO A 60 -24.75 -5.79 -8.57
N GLY A 61 -24.39 -5.77 -9.86
CA GLY A 61 -23.63 -6.84 -10.51
C GLY A 61 -22.12 -6.78 -10.26
N SER A 62 -21.64 -5.74 -9.58
CA SER A 62 -20.24 -5.60 -9.18
C SER A 62 -19.89 -6.48 -7.98
N PHE A 63 -18.59 -6.57 -7.67
CA PHE A 63 -18.09 -7.28 -6.50
C PHE A 63 -18.61 -6.73 -5.15
N LEU A 64 -19.08 -5.48 -5.12
CA LEU A 64 -19.61 -4.84 -3.91
C LEU A 64 -21.02 -5.34 -3.54
N SER A 65 -21.75 -5.88 -4.53
CA SER A 65 -23.18 -6.22 -4.40
C SER A 65 -24.01 -5.02 -3.90
N TYR A 66 -25.18 -5.28 -3.33
CA TYR A 66 -26.17 -4.26 -2.98
C TYR A 66 -25.71 -3.31 -1.86
N PRO A 67 -26.18 -2.05 -1.87
CA PRO A 67 -25.93 -1.12 -0.77
C PRO A 67 -26.61 -1.59 0.52
N SER A 68 -25.94 -1.42 1.64
CA SER A 68 -26.41 -1.72 3.01
C SER A 68 -26.54 -0.47 3.89
N SER A 69 -26.22 0.71 3.35
CA SER A 69 -26.50 2.01 3.97
C SER A 69 -26.80 3.06 2.89
N GLY A 70 -27.36 4.20 3.30
CA GLY A 70 -27.28 5.44 2.51
C GLY A 70 -25.91 6.12 2.67
N ASN A 71 -25.76 7.32 2.10
CA ASN A 71 -24.57 8.15 2.34
C ASN A 71 -24.42 8.48 3.84
N ILE A 72 -23.26 8.15 4.39
CA ILE A 72 -22.86 8.45 5.77
C ILE A 72 -21.73 9.48 5.70
N VAL A 73 -21.88 10.59 6.42
CA VAL A 73 -20.81 11.58 6.57
C VAL A 73 -19.74 11.04 7.52
N ASN A 74 -18.48 11.06 7.09
CA ASN A 74 -17.36 10.60 7.90
C ASN A 74 -17.03 11.62 9.02
N PRO A 75 -16.41 11.18 10.13
CA PRO A 75 -15.99 12.06 11.21
C PRO A 75 -15.19 13.27 10.73
N GLY A 76 -15.43 14.42 11.37
CA GLY A 76 -14.80 15.69 10.99
C GLY A 76 -15.34 16.31 9.70
N ASN A 77 -16.43 15.76 9.12
CA ASN A 77 -17.05 16.28 7.89
C ASN A 77 -16.06 16.37 6.72
N THR A 78 -15.15 15.39 6.61
CA THR A 78 -14.03 15.37 5.66
C THR A 78 -14.32 14.59 4.38
N GLY A 79 -15.47 13.90 4.34
CA GLY A 79 -15.86 13.02 3.25
C GLY A 79 -17.12 12.23 3.61
N GLU A 80 -17.50 11.35 2.70
CA GLU A 80 -18.67 10.49 2.86
C GLU A 80 -18.30 9.04 2.58
N ARG A 81 -19.16 8.11 3.00
CA ARG A 81 -19.07 6.71 2.63
C ARG A 81 -20.45 6.10 2.45
N VAL A 82 -20.51 5.04 1.67
CA VAL A 82 -21.65 4.12 1.63
C VAL A 82 -21.13 2.72 1.86
N THR A 83 -21.81 1.96 2.70
CA THR A 83 -21.51 0.54 2.89
C THR A 83 -22.34 -0.28 1.92
N PHE A 84 -21.71 -1.29 1.34
CA PHE A 84 -22.33 -2.34 0.55
C PHE A 84 -22.08 -3.69 1.25
N LEU A 85 -22.81 -4.73 0.85
CA LEU A 85 -22.72 -6.04 1.48
C LEU A 85 -21.27 -6.57 1.54
N ASN A 86 -20.47 -6.31 0.50
CA ASN A 86 -19.08 -6.79 0.41
C ASN A 86 -18.03 -5.70 0.64
N GLY A 87 -18.43 -4.55 1.19
CA GLY A 87 -17.52 -3.50 1.62
C GLY A 87 -17.94 -2.09 1.21
N PRO A 88 -17.23 -1.06 1.67
CA PRO A 88 -17.60 0.33 1.44
C PRO A 88 -16.96 0.95 0.19
N ILE A 89 -17.62 2.01 -0.30
CA ILE A 89 -16.98 3.05 -1.11
C ILE A 89 -16.84 4.29 -0.23
N TYR A 90 -15.63 4.83 -0.19
CA TYR A 90 -15.33 6.09 0.48
C TYR A 90 -15.13 7.19 -0.55
N TRP A 91 -15.57 8.40 -0.22
CA TRP A 91 -15.35 9.60 -1.00
C TRP A 91 -14.72 10.71 -0.15
N SER A 92 -13.80 11.46 -0.76
CA SER A 92 -13.31 12.73 -0.23
C SER A 92 -13.03 13.69 -1.39
N ALA A 93 -13.04 15.00 -1.11
CA ALA A 93 -12.78 16.01 -2.14
C ALA A 93 -11.39 15.88 -2.79
N ALA A 94 -10.40 15.40 -2.05
CA ALA A 94 -9.03 15.23 -2.56
C ALA A 94 -8.78 13.89 -3.24
N GLY A 95 -9.53 12.85 -2.87
CA GLY A 95 -9.34 11.48 -3.37
C GLY A 95 -10.35 11.03 -4.40
N GLY A 96 -11.54 11.63 -4.46
CA GLY A 96 -12.67 11.07 -5.22
C GLY A 96 -13.27 9.83 -4.52
N ALA A 97 -14.15 9.13 -5.24
CA ALA A 97 -14.84 7.94 -4.73
C ALA A 97 -14.11 6.64 -5.09
N HIS A 98 -13.73 5.85 -4.08
CA HIS A 98 -12.99 4.59 -4.25
C HIS A 98 -13.50 3.48 -3.33
N PRO A 99 -13.66 2.24 -3.85
CA PRO A 99 -13.93 1.08 -3.02
C PRO A 99 -12.68 0.71 -2.22
N VAL A 100 -12.86 0.38 -0.93
CA VAL A 100 -11.79 -0.18 -0.08
C VAL A 100 -12.33 -1.45 0.55
N VAL A 101 -11.84 -2.60 0.11
CA VAL A 101 -12.41 -3.91 0.46
C VAL A 101 -11.36 -4.90 0.93
N ASN A 102 -11.80 -6.01 1.53
CA ASN A 102 -10.96 -7.14 1.91
C ASN A 102 -9.73 -6.72 2.75
N SER A 103 -8.54 -7.18 2.37
CA SER A 103 -7.28 -6.91 3.04
C SER A 103 -6.97 -5.42 3.16
N PHE A 104 -7.34 -4.62 2.15
CA PHE A 104 -7.13 -3.17 2.19
C PHE A 104 -7.97 -2.52 3.29
N LEU A 105 -9.25 -2.88 3.38
CA LEU A 105 -10.14 -2.36 4.43
C LEU A 105 -9.67 -2.75 5.82
N ASN A 106 -9.27 -4.01 6.00
CA ASN A 106 -8.79 -4.52 7.28
C ASN A 106 -7.51 -3.80 7.74
N ARG A 107 -6.50 -3.70 6.86
CA ARG A 107 -5.23 -3.03 7.20
C ARG A 107 -5.41 -1.52 7.38
N TRP A 108 -6.24 -0.88 6.55
CA TRP A 108 -6.58 0.54 6.73
C TRP A 108 -7.32 0.80 8.05
N GLY A 109 -8.23 -0.10 8.44
CA GLY A 109 -8.93 -0.05 9.72
C GLY A 109 -8.02 -0.16 10.94
N ILE A 110 -6.98 -1.02 10.88
CA ILE A 110 -5.93 -1.09 11.93
C ILE A 110 -5.23 0.26 12.12
N HIS A 111 -5.10 1.04 11.04
CA HIS A 111 -4.49 2.37 11.09
C HIS A 111 -5.47 3.52 11.35
N GLY A 112 -6.74 3.23 11.66
CA GLY A 112 -7.73 4.25 12.02
C GLY A 112 -8.54 4.80 10.84
N TYR A 113 -8.61 4.07 9.72
CA TYR A 113 -9.36 4.45 8.51
C TYR A 113 -9.00 5.87 8.03
N GLU A 114 -9.99 6.69 7.65
CA GLU A 114 -9.83 8.04 7.13
C GLU A 114 -9.24 9.03 8.14
N GLY A 115 -9.41 8.76 9.44
CA GLY A 115 -8.78 9.54 10.52
C GLY A 115 -7.34 9.10 10.80
N GLY A 116 -6.89 8.01 10.19
CA GLY A 116 -5.56 7.46 10.30
C GLY A 116 -4.51 8.20 9.49
N TRP A 117 -3.25 7.80 9.69
CA TRP A 117 -2.11 8.43 9.00
C TRP A 117 -2.12 8.19 7.47
N LEU A 118 -2.83 7.16 6.97
CA LEU A 118 -2.97 6.91 5.54
C LEU A 118 -3.90 7.92 4.85
N GLY A 119 -4.90 8.45 5.58
CA GLY A 119 -5.96 9.28 5.02
C GLY A 119 -6.92 8.49 4.12
N TYR A 120 -7.55 9.17 3.17
CA TYR A 120 -8.51 8.57 2.22
C TYR A 120 -7.83 7.80 1.09
N PRO A 121 -8.51 6.80 0.49
CA PRO A 121 -8.06 6.18 -0.76
C PRO A 121 -8.05 7.21 -1.91
N THR A 122 -7.11 7.05 -2.84
CA THR A 122 -6.98 7.90 -4.05
C THR A 122 -6.98 7.09 -5.34
N THR A 123 -7.11 5.77 -5.23
CA THR A 123 -7.22 4.84 -6.35
C THR A 123 -8.15 3.70 -5.96
N ASP A 124 -8.68 3.03 -6.98
CA ASP A 124 -9.21 1.68 -6.81
C ASP A 124 -8.05 0.70 -6.54
N GLU A 125 -8.39 -0.55 -6.30
CA GLU A 125 -7.42 -1.62 -6.24
C GLU A 125 -6.68 -1.79 -7.59
N ILE A 126 -5.35 -1.72 -7.54
CA ILE A 126 -4.45 -1.90 -8.66
C ILE A 126 -3.91 -3.33 -8.62
N VAL A 127 -4.14 -4.07 -9.71
CA VAL A 127 -3.51 -5.39 -9.92
C VAL A 127 -2.11 -5.18 -10.48
N LEU A 128 -1.11 -5.72 -9.80
CA LEU A 128 0.29 -5.66 -10.20
C LEU A 128 0.61 -6.80 -11.19
N PRO A 129 1.64 -6.67 -12.04
CA PRO A 129 1.96 -7.67 -13.07
C PRO A 129 2.32 -9.07 -12.53
N ASP A 130 2.76 -9.15 -11.28
CA ASP A 130 3.06 -10.39 -10.55
C ASP A 130 1.84 -10.98 -9.82
N GLY A 131 0.67 -10.39 -10.00
CA GLY A 131 -0.61 -10.81 -9.43
C GLY A 131 -0.86 -10.33 -8.00
N GLY A 132 0.09 -9.63 -7.36
CA GLY A 132 -0.24 -8.92 -6.13
C GLY A 132 -1.11 -7.70 -6.39
N ARG A 133 -1.52 -7.06 -5.30
CA ARG A 133 -2.45 -5.94 -5.35
C ARG A 133 -1.90 -4.76 -4.56
N ARG A 134 -2.26 -3.55 -4.97
CA ARG A 134 -1.85 -2.30 -4.34
C ARG A 134 -3.01 -1.34 -4.34
N GLN A 135 -3.14 -0.51 -3.31
CA GLN A 135 -4.06 0.61 -3.31
C GLN A 135 -3.38 1.84 -2.75
N GLU A 136 -3.53 2.96 -3.46
CA GLU A 136 -3.04 4.27 -3.03
C GLU A 136 -4.00 4.93 -2.06
N PHE A 137 -3.40 5.59 -1.07
CA PHE A 137 -4.03 6.48 -0.12
C PHE A 137 -3.32 7.84 -0.16
N GLN A 138 -3.95 8.87 0.37
CA GLN A 138 -3.42 10.25 0.37
C GLN A 138 -1.98 10.33 0.87
N GLN A 139 -1.63 9.58 1.91
CA GLN A 139 -0.34 9.65 2.57
C GLN A 139 0.46 8.35 2.51
N GLY A 140 0.08 7.39 1.65
CA GLY A 140 0.80 6.14 1.54
C GLY A 140 0.17 5.14 0.58
N ALA A 141 0.54 3.88 0.72
CA ALA A 141 -0.14 2.79 0.05
C ALA A 141 -0.13 1.53 0.89
N ILE A 142 -1.09 0.67 0.60
CA ILE A 142 -1.12 -0.70 1.11
C ILE A 142 -0.78 -1.62 -0.05
N TYR A 143 0.07 -2.62 0.23
CA TYR A 143 0.43 -3.68 -0.70
C TYR A 143 -0.04 -5.02 -0.15
N VAL A 144 -0.64 -5.85 -1.00
CA VAL A 144 -1.09 -7.20 -0.67
C VAL A 144 -0.42 -8.17 -1.63
N SER A 145 0.17 -9.23 -1.10
CA SER A 145 0.71 -10.34 -1.89
C SER A 145 -0.04 -11.63 -1.57
N PHE A 146 0.03 -12.61 -2.47
CA PHE A 146 -0.55 -13.93 -2.19
C PHE A 146 0.04 -14.58 -0.94
N GLN A 147 1.31 -14.30 -0.63
CA GLN A 147 2.01 -14.83 0.54
C GLN A 147 1.71 -14.05 1.82
N ASN A 148 1.18 -12.83 1.72
CA ASN A 148 0.75 -12.02 2.85
C ASN A 148 -0.63 -11.39 2.56
N ALA A 149 -1.67 -12.18 2.79
CA ALA A 149 -3.06 -11.77 2.59
C ALA A 149 -3.52 -10.67 3.57
N ILE A 150 -2.76 -10.35 4.62
CA ILE A 150 -3.08 -9.27 5.55
C ILE A 150 -2.73 -7.90 4.94
N GLY A 151 -1.82 -7.86 3.97
CA GLY A 151 -1.29 -6.65 3.36
C GLY A 151 -0.34 -5.89 4.29
N SER A 152 0.41 -4.91 3.78
CA SER A 152 1.33 -4.07 4.56
C SER A 152 1.29 -2.63 4.06
N ALA A 153 1.26 -1.69 4.99
CA ALA A 153 1.17 -0.26 4.71
C ALA A 153 2.56 0.41 4.69
N ILE A 154 2.77 1.32 3.73
CA ILE A 154 3.97 2.15 3.64
C ILE A 154 3.59 3.62 3.44
N GLN A 155 4.16 4.49 4.28
CA GLN A 155 3.94 5.94 4.20
C GLN A 155 4.70 6.55 3.02
N ASN A 156 4.12 7.62 2.45
CA ASN A 156 4.81 8.49 1.51
C ASN A 156 6.11 9.01 2.10
N GLY A 157 7.14 9.10 1.26
CA GLY A 157 8.45 9.58 1.64
C GLY A 157 9.59 8.66 1.16
N PRO A 158 10.81 8.87 1.67
CA PRO A 158 12.02 8.36 1.04
C PRO A 158 12.10 6.83 0.93
N LEU A 159 11.57 6.09 1.91
CA LEU A 159 11.51 4.63 1.86
C LEU A 159 10.63 4.15 0.71
N ARG A 160 9.45 4.75 0.56
CA ARG A 160 8.49 4.41 -0.49
C ARG A 160 8.99 4.85 -1.86
N ASP A 161 9.60 6.02 -1.95
CA ASP A 161 10.19 6.51 -3.19
C ASP A 161 11.30 5.57 -3.68
N LYS A 162 12.16 5.13 -2.75
CA LYS A 162 13.20 4.14 -3.05
C LYS A 162 12.61 2.79 -3.43
N TYR A 163 11.58 2.35 -2.75
CA TYR A 163 10.91 1.10 -3.08
C TYR A 163 10.28 1.17 -4.49
N ASN A 164 9.58 2.26 -4.82
CA ASN A 164 9.03 2.50 -6.15
C ASN A 164 10.12 2.53 -7.22
N SER A 165 11.32 3.03 -6.93
CA SER A 165 12.42 3.08 -7.89
C SER A 165 13.07 1.72 -8.16
N VAL A 166 12.81 0.70 -7.34
CA VAL A 166 13.54 -0.57 -7.41
C VAL A 166 12.70 -1.84 -7.38
N GLY A 167 11.39 -1.74 -7.13
CA GLY A 167 10.53 -2.92 -7.04
C GLY A 167 9.05 -2.67 -6.84
N GLY A 168 8.63 -1.45 -6.47
CA GLY A 168 7.25 -1.16 -6.07
C GLY A 168 6.19 -1.34 -7.17
N LEU A 169 6.58 -1.45 -8.44
CA LEU A 169 5.66 -1.77 -9.55
C LEU A 169 5.57 -3.27 -9.87
N THR A 170 6.57 -4.06 -9.47
CA THR A 170 6.60 -5.53 -9.66
C THR A 170 7.24 -6.22 -8.44
N PRO A 171 6.69 -6.08 -7.22
CA PRO A 171 7.34 -6.50 -5.99
C PRO A 171 7.82 -7.95 -6.00
N GLY A 172 6.97 -8.90 -6.40
CA GLY A 172 7.23 -10.33 -6.43
C GLY A 172 8.32 -10.75 -7.43
N SER A 173 8.61 -9.94 -8.44
CA SER A 173 9.75 -10.13 -9.35
C SER A 173 10.95 -9.23 -9.00
N SER A 174 10.82 -8.38 -7.99
CA SER A 174 11.89 -7.48 -7.56
C SER A 174 12.86 -8.17 -6.63
N PHE A 175 14.06 -7.63 -6.54
CA PHE A 175 15.09 -8.12 -5.64
C PHE A 175 14.80 -7.87 -4.15
N LEU A 176 13.73 -7.13 -3.82
CA LEU A 176 13.26 -6.91 -2.44
C LEU A 176 12.02 -7.75 -2.09
N GLY A 177 11.14 -8.03 -3.05
CA GLY A 177 9.84 -8.64 -2.74
C GLY A 177 8.85 -7.62 -2.18
N TYR A 178 7.76 -8.13 -1.60
CA TYR A 178 6.77 -7.32 -0.87
C TYR A 178 7.25 -6.96 0.53
N LEU A 179 6.60 -5.94 1.11
CA LEU A 179 6.74 -5.62 2.53
C LEU A 179 6.25 -6.78 3.40
N THR A 180 7.02 -7.10 4.44
CA THR A 180 6.67 -8.13 5.42
C THR A 180 5.92 -7.57 6.63
N GLU A 181 6.06 -6.27 6.88
CA GLU A 181 5.42 -5.55 7.98
C GLU A 181 5.04 -4.13 7.54
N ASP A 182 4.17 -3.47 8.30
CA ASP A 182 3.94 -2.04 8.11
C ASP A 182 5.23 -1.28 8.37
N HIS A 183 5.43 -0.15 7.69
CA HIS A 183 6.66 0.62 7.84
C HIS A 183 6.90 0.96 9.33
N LYS A 184 8.09 0.60 9.85
CA LYS A 184 8.43 0.89 11.25
C LYS A 184 9.02 2.30 11.31
N ARG A 185 8.25 3.20 11.91
CA ARG A 185 8.67 4.59 12.12
C ARG A 185 9.77 4.62 13.18
N THR A 186 10.93 5.15 12.76
CA THR A 186 12.15 5.47 13.53
C THR A 186 13.07 4.29 13.85
N LEU A 187 14.32 4.40 13.39
CA LEU A 187 15.46 3.60 13.86
C LEU A 187 15.75 3.92 15.34
N PRO A 188 16.49 3.04 16.06
CA PRO A 188 16.85 3.27 17.47
C PRO A 188 17.60 4.59 17.71
N ASP A 189 18.28 5.12 16.69
CA ASP A 189 18.99 6.41 16.71
C ASP A 189 18.05 7.64 16.72
N GLY A 190 16.75 7.45 16.49
CA GLY A 190 15.76 8.52 16.43
C GLY A 190 15.80 9.36 15.14
N GLN A 191 16.72 9.09 14.20
CA GLN A 191 16.94 9.92 13.01
C GLN A 191 16.64 9.19 11.71
N GLY A 192 16.87 7.87 11.63
CA GLY A 192 16.61 7.10 10.41
C GLY A 192 15.25 6.39 10.41
N GLN A 193 14.92 5.79 9.26
CA GLN A 193 13.74 4.95 9.08
C GLN A 193 14.13 3.65 8.38
N MET A 194 13.35 2.59 8.59
CA MET A 194 13.58 1.31 7.94
C MET A 194 12.27 0.61 7.58
N ALA A 195 12.27 -0.11 6.46
CA ALA A 195 11.22 -1.05 6.08
C ALA A 195 11.84 -2.41 5.72
N ARG A 196 11.17 -3.49 6.15
CA ARG A 196 11.54 -4.87 5.82
C ARG A 196 10.69 -5.42 4.68
N PHE A 197 11.35 -6.15 3.81
CA PHE A 197 10.78 -6.80 2.64
C PHE A 197 11.20 -8.27 2.64
N GLN A 198 10.51 -9.10 1.85
CA GLN A 198 10.73 -10.55 1.83
C GLN A 198 12.19 -10.95 1.61
N ASN A 199 12.89 -10.22 0.74
CA ASN A 199 14.26 -10.53 0.34
C ASN A 199 15.26 -9.45 0.74
N GLY A 200 14.83 -8.42 1.47
CA GLY A 200 15.67 -7.26 1.70
C GLY A 200 15.11 -6.25 2.68
N VAL A 201 15.83 -5.15 2.79
CA VAL A 201 15.53 -4.05 3.71
C VAL A 201 15.86 -2.74 3.02
N ILE A 202 15.03 -1.72 3.24
CA ILE A 202 15.35 -0.35 2.85
C ILE A 202 15.56 0.44 4.12
N TYR A 203 16.67 1.17 4.20
CA TYR A 203 16.96 2.13 5.24
C TYR A 203 17.02 3.53 4.65
N TRP A 204 16.64 4.51 5.44
CA TRP A 204 16.80 5.91 5.12
C TRP A 204 17.40 6.64 6.32
N HIS A 205 18.31 7.55 6.03
CA HIS A 205 18.86 8.49 7.01
C HIS A 205 18.89 9.89 6.40
N PRO A 206 18.60 10.98 7.16
CA PRO A 206 18.54 12.34 6.62
C PRO A 206 19.84 12.79 5.91
N THR A 207 21.00 12.35 6.39
CA THR A 207 22.29 12.73 5.79
C THR A 207 22.72 11.86 4.60
N HIS A 208 22.22 10.63 4.50
CA HIS A 208 22.71 9.65 3.52
C HIS A 208 21.67 9.23 2.48
N GLY A 209 20.40 9.56 2.69
CA GLY A 209 19.30 9.15 1.81
C GLY A 209 18.89 7.69 1.99
N ALA A 210 18.12 7.18 1.03
CA ALA A 210 17.52 5.83 1.09
C ALA A 210 18.34 4.79 0.31
N HIS A 211 18.70 3.71 1.00
CA HIS A 211 19.51 2.61 0.49
C HIS A 211 18.83 1.28 0.76
N TRP A 212 19.00 0.34 -0.15
CA TRP A 212 18.48 -1.02 0.00
C TRP A 212 19.62 -2.01 0.20
N VAL A 213 19.38 -3.06 0.98
CA VAL A 213 20.31 -4.16 1.21
C VAL A 213 19.55 -5.48 1.07
N ASN A 214 20.13 -6.46 0.38
CA ASN A 214 19.55 -7.79 0.20
C ASN A 214 20.63 -8.89 0.19
N GLY A 215 20.20 -10.14 0.06
CA GLY A 215 21.06 -11.29 -0.17
C GLY A 215 22.14 -11.48 0.90
N ARG A 216 23.34 -11.92 0.48
CA ARG A 216 24.46 -12.25 1.38
C ARG A 216 24.92 -11.05 2.21
N THR A 217 24.83 -9.84 1.66
CA THR A 217 25.16 -8.60 2.36
C THR A 217 24.23 -8.39 3.55
N LEU A 218 22.92 -8.60 3.35
CA LEU A 218 21.95 -8.53 4.45
C LEU A 218 22.21 -9.60 5.50
N THR A 219 22.55 -10.83 5.10
CA THR A 219 22.87 -11.91 6.05
C THR A 219 24.04 -11.54 6.95
N ILE A 220 25.16 -11.08 6.37
CA ILE A 220 26.35 -10.69 7.15
C ILE A 220 26.01 -9.54 8.10
N TRP A 221 25.29 -8.54 7.61
CA TRP A 221 24.94 -7.39 8.43
C TRP A 221 23.93 -7.70 9.54
N SER A 222 22.98 -8.61 9.28
CA SER A 222 22.06 -9.10 10.31
C SER A 222 22.77 -9.81 11.47
N GLN A 223 23.81 -10.59 11.15
CA GLN A 223 24.63 -11.30 12.15
C GLN A 223 25.50 -10.36 12.98
N ALA A 224 25.83 -9.20 12.42
CA ALA A 224 26.62 -8.17 13.08
C ALA A 224 25.80 -7.23 13.99
N GLY A 225 24.48 -7.42 14.13
CA GLY A 225 23.62 -6.59 14.97
C GLY A 225 22.92 -5.42 14.25
N TYR A 226 22.83 -5.47 12.91
CA TYR A 226 22.21 -4.43 12.08
C TYR A 226 22.80 -3.02 12.37
N GLU A 227 21.95 -1.98 12.45
CA GLU A 227 22.36 -0.60 12.71
C GLU A 227 22.91 -0.35 14.12
N GLY A 228 22.62 -1.23 15.08
CA GLY A 228 23.22 -1.20 16.42
C GLY A 228 24.53 -1.98 16.53
N GLY A 229 24.97 -2.56 15.41
CA GLY A 229 26.13 -3.41 15.28
C GLY A 229 27.40 -2.69 14.87
N GLU A 230 28.46 -3.46 14.64
CA GLU A 230 29.80 -2.97 14.25
C GLU A 230 29.77 -2.08 12.99
N TYR A 231 28.82 -2.30 12.08
CA TYR A 231 28.73 -1.59 10.80
C TYR A 231 27.82 -0.36 10.82
N GLY A 232 27.02 -0.15 11.87
CA GLY A 232 26.14 1.02 12.01
C GLY A 232 25.13 1.22 10.86
N SER A 233 24.62 2.44 10.72
CA SER A 233 23.71 2.89 9.64
C SER A 233 24.44 3.49 8.42
N SER A 234 25.78 3.56 8.46
CA SER A 234 26.59 4.35 7.53
C SER A 234 27.30 3.46 6.51
N PHE A 235 26.72 3.35 5.31
CA PHE A 235 27.41 2.80 4.14
C PHE A 235 28.15 3.93 3.41
N ARG A 236 29.49 3.92 3.42
CA ARG A 236 30.28 4.86 2.60
C ARG A 236 30.35 4.34 1.16
N HIS A 237 29.72 5.05 0.23
CA HIS A 237 29.81 4.78 -1.21
C HIS A 237 31.21 5.20 -1.71
N ARG A 238 32.02 4.26 -2.22
CA ARG A 238 33.27 4.59 -2.92
C ARG A 238 33.16 4.15 -4.37
N SER A 239 33.05 5.10 -5.30
CA SER A 239 33.31 4.84 -6.71
C SER A 239 34.82 4.66 -6.91
N THR A 240 35.28 3.48 -7.30
CA THR A 240 36.62 3.33 -7.87
C THR A 240 36.47 2.92 -9.34
N HIS A 241 36.83 3.85 -10.23
CA HIS A 241 37.11 3.55 -11.63
C HIS A 241 38.47 2.85 -11.68
N TRP A 242 38.57 1.71 -12.38
CA TRP A 242 39.76 1.32 -13.17
C TRP A 242 39.34 0.29 -14.24
N GLY A 243 39.67 0.57 -15.51
CA GLY A 243 39.57 -0.38 -16.63
C GLY A 243 40.50 -1.58 -16.42
N ILE A 244 40.26 -2.75 -17.02
CA ILE A 244 40.55 -3.10 -18.42
C ILE A 244 39.69 -4.32 -18.85
N GLY A 245 39.15 -4.32 -20.07
CA GLY A 245 38.92 -5.55 -20.87
C GLY A 245 37.47 -6.05 -21.14
N VAL A 246 36.81 -5.46 -22.15
CA VAL A 246 35.81 -6.01 -23.13
C VAL A 246 35.24 -7.43 -22.87
N ARG A 247 33.93 -7.74 -22.82
CA ARG A 247 32.73 -7.29 -23.56
C ARG A 247 31.41 -7.55 -22.78
N ARG A 248 30.45 -6.62 -22.99
CA ARG A 248 29.01 -6.60 -22.63
C ARG A 248 28.66 -6.17 -21.19
N ALA A 249 28.34 -4.88 -21.11
CA ALA A 249 27.86 -4.14 -19.96
C ALA A 249 26.46 -4.60 -19.51
N ILE A 250 26.33 -4.84 -18.20
CA ILE A 250 25.12 -4.49 -17.43
C ILE A 250 25.64 -3.81 -16.17
N PHE A 251 25.30 -2.54 -16.00
CA PHE A 251 25.67 -1.74 -14.84
C PHE A 251 24.93 -2.28 -13.61
N TYR A 252 25.63 -3.00 -12.75
CA TYR A 252 25.16 -3.29 -11.41
C TYR A 252 25.91 -2.39 -10.43
N TYR A 253 25.15 -1.60 -9.67
CA TYR A 253 25.65 -0.90 -8.49
C TYR A 253 26.12 -1.97 -7.48
N ARG A 254 27.40 -2.38 -7.57
CA ARG A 254 28.04 -3.23 -6.56
C ARG A 254 28.32 -2.40 -5.32
N ILE A 255 27.80 -2.84 -4.19
CA ILE A 255 28.41 -2.55 -2.89
C ILE A 255 29.58 -3.53 -2.78
N ASP A 256 30.78 -3.07 -3.09
CA ASP A 256 32.00 -3.88 -2.93
C ASP A 256 32.42 -3.87 -1.46
N LEU A 257 32.24 -5.02 -0.79
CA LEU A 257 32.96 -5.37 0.43
C LEU A 257 34.28 -6.03 0.00
N TYR A 258 35.41 -5.36 0.25
CA TYR A 258 36.72 -5.95 -0.01
C TYR A 258 37.01 -7.06 1.01
N PHE A 259 37.22 -8.29 0.52
CA PHE A 259 37.83 -9.38 1.29
C PHE A 259 39.27 -9.54 0.81
N THR A 260 40.25 -9.10 1.60
CA THR A 260 41.64 -9.53 1.39
C THR A 260 41.89 -10.76 2.25
N GLY A 261 41.57 -11.93 1.71
CA GLY A 261 41.95 -13.21 2.29
C GLY A 261 42.88 -13.93 1.33
N SER A 262 44.19 -13.81 1.53
CA SER A 262 45.12 -14.83 1.04
C SER A 262 44.83 -16.15 1.77
N ILE A 263 44.92 -17.22 1.02
CA ILE A 263 44.59 -18.60 1.41
C ILE A 263 45.54 -19.05 2.55
N PHE A 264 44.98 -19.59 3.64
CA PHE A 264 45.58 -20.29 4.82
C PHE A 264 45.54 -19.59 6.20
N PRO A 265 45.48 -20.37 7.32
CA PRO A 265 44.63 -20.08 8.47
C PRO A 265 45.39 -19.52 9.68
N GLY A 266 44.74 -18.63 10.43
CA GLY A 266 45.22 -18.19 11.74
C GLY A 266 44.76 -16.79 12.07
N THR A 267 43.84 -16.69 13.04
CA THR A 267 43.47 -15.44 13.77
C THR A 267 43.13 -14.21 12.92
N CYS A 268 41.84 -13.99 12.67
CA CYS A 268 41.33 -12.69 12.22
C CYS A 268 41.54 -11.64 13.32
N HIS A 269 42.55 -10.78 13.13
CA HIS A 269 42.56 -9.47 13.76
C HIS A 269 41.96 -8.46 12.79
N THR A 270 40.79 -7.92 13.14
CA THR A 270 40.16 -6.82 12.40
C THR A 270 40.85 -5.52 12.79
N ARG A 271 41.59 -4.90 11.85
CA ARG A 271 42.08 -3.52 11.97
C ARG A 271 41.47 -2.69 10.86
N LEU A 272 40.61 -1.75 11.22
CA LEU A 272 40.08 -0.71 10.33
C LEU A 272 41.05 0.47 10.34
N GLU A 273 41.72 0.73 9.21
CA GLU A 273 42.53 1.94 9.03
C GLU A 273 41.71 3.04 8.34
N PHE A 274 41.65 4.20 8.98
CA PHE A 274 41.07 5.42 8.43
C PHE A 274 42.19 6.28 7.84
N SER A 275 42.32 6.32 6.51
CA SER A 275 43.14 7.35 5.86
C SER A 275 42.24 8.52 5.43
N GLY A 276 42.40 9.67 6.09
CA GLY A 276 41.90 10.96 5.62
C GLY A 276 42.65 11.42 4.36
N PRO A 277 42.20 12.51 3.70
CA PRO A 277 42.88 13.02 2.52
C PRO A 277 44.21 13.68 2.92
N ASP A 278 45.32 13.19 2.38
CA ASP A 278 46.56 13.97 2.32
C ASP A 278 46.47 14.90 1.11
N ILE A 279 46.38 16.21 1.44
CA ILE A 279 46.65 17.43 0.65
C ILE A 279 45.92 17.60 -0.68
#